data_AF-A0A8B6LSU3-F1
#
_entry.id   AF-A0A8B6LSU3-F1
#
_cell.length_a   1.000
_cell.length_b   1.000
_cell.length_c   1.000
_cell.angle_alpha   90.00
_cell.angle_beta   90.00
_cell.angle_gamma   90.00
#
_symmetry.space_group_name_H-M   'P 1'
#
loop_
_entity.id
_entity.type
_entity.pdbx_description
1 polymer ?
#
loop_
_entity_poly.entity_id
_entity_poly.type
_entity_poly.pdbx_seq_one_letter_code
_entity_poly.pdbx_strand_id
1 'polypeptide(L)'
;MRCQSLFEVHRLLDVFRKRYEEGNTLSLLQAISMCAEENLPLPQWLAEAFRKSMDNFLQPGKVHSLDEVFTAANIPTNSPKKAAAARLDWQLGGKIWHDVWDAVLADETLVSFDGAVSRTLAARDYGVGKTKAKALIGMIEKSQSEFLNKDASLSAFLTKRRKRMT
;
A
#
# COMPACT_ATOMS: atom_id res chain seq x y z
N MET A 1 5.75 5.21 19.86
CA MET A 1 4.71 6.16 19.44
C MET A 1 5.19 6.82 18.16
N ARG A 2 4.53 6.50 17.04
CA ARG A 2 4.65 7.37 15.87
C ARG A 2 3.85 8.61 16.25
N CYS A 3 4.43 9.80 16.18
CA CYS A 3 3.72 11.02 16.55
C CYS A 3 3.14 11.63 15.26
N GLN A 4 2.27 10.89 14.58
CA GLN A 4 1.61 11.44 13.40
C GLN A 4 0.62 12.54 13.84
N SER A 5 0.34 13.51 12.97
CA SER A 5 -0.68 14.50 13.31
C SER A 5 -2.05 13.82 13.39
N LEU A 6 -2.92 14.26 14.30
CA LEU A 6 -4.28 13.72 14.43
C LEU A 6 -5.06 13.80 13.10
N PHE A 7 -4.78 14.82 12.29
CA PHE A 7 -5.34 14.96 10.95
C PHE A 7 -4.92 13.83 10.01
N GLU A 8 -3.63 13.46 10.01
CA GLU A 8 -3.13 12.35 9.22
C GLU A 8 -3.71 11.01 9.67
N VAL A 9 -3.78 10.78 10.99
CA VAL A 9 -4.39 9.55 11.52
C VAL A 9 -5.86 9.45 11.10
N HIS A 10 -6.62 10.55 11.20
CA HIS A 10 -8.01 10.58 10.75
C HIS A 10 -8.14 10.26 9.25
N ARG A 11 -7.31 10.88 8.41
CA ARG A 11 -7.27 10.63 6.97
C ARG A 11 -6.97 9.16 6.65
N LEU A 12 -6.02 8.55 7.36
CA LEU A 12 -5.68 7.14 7.16
C LEU A 12 -6.80 6.19 7.61
N LEU A 13 -7.47 6.51 8.72
CA LEU A 13 -8.64 5.75 9.19
C LEU A 13 -9.79 5.79 8.17
N ASP A 14 -10.00 6.92 7.49
CA ASP A 14 -10.99 7.01 6.41
C ASP A 14 -10.64 6.12 5.21
N VAL A 15 -9.36 5.95 4.88
CA VAL A 15 -8.93 5.01 3.84
C VAL A 15 -9.27 3.58 4.24
N PHE A 16 -9.01 3.19 5.50
CA PHE A 16 -9.37 1.84 5.97
C PHE A 16 -10.87 1.61 6.02
N ARG A 17 -11.65 2.64 6.35
CA ARG A 17 -13.11 2.60 6.30
C ARG A 17 -13.61 2.34 4.88
N LYS A 18 -13.11 3.08 3.88
CA LYS A 18 -13.48 2.86 2.48
C LYS A 18 -13.17 1.45 2.00
N ARG A 19 -11.97 0.94 2.33
CA ARG A 19 -11.60 -0.46 2.02
C ARG A 19 -12.55 -1.46 2.68
N TYR A 20 -12.96 -1.22 3.92
CA TYR A 20 -13.92 -2.07 4.62
C TYR A 20 -15.28 -2.07 3.90
N GLU A 21 -15.77 -0.89 3.51
CA GLU A 21 -17.02 -0.71 2.76
C GLU A 21 -16.97 -1.38 1.37
N GLU A 22 -15.77 -1.48 0.77
CA GLU A 22 -15.49 -2.23 -0.46
C GLU A 22 -15.35 -3.76 -0.26
N GLY A 23 -15.52 -4.25 0.97
CA GLY A 23 -15.50 -5.69 1.29
C GLY A 23 -14.14 -6.24 1.73
N ASN A 24 -13.12 -5.40 1.91
CA ASN A 24 -11.84 -5.81 2.51
C ASN A 24 -11.94 -5.76 4.03
N THR A 25 -12.45 -6.81 4.67
CA THR A 25 -12.67 -6.84 6.12
C THR A 25 -11.36 -6.90 6.92
N LEU A 26 -10.25 -7.27 6.29
CA LEU A 26 -8.91 -7.19 6.90
C LEU A 26 -8.51 -5.74 7.23
N SER A 27 -9.08 -4.73 6.56
CA SER A 27 -8.79 -3.31 6.87
C SER A 27 -9.25 -2.91 8.28
N LEU A 28 -10.19 -3.65 8.90
CA LEU A 28 -10.57 -3.44 10.30
C LEU A 28 -9.39 -3.68 11.24
N LEU A 29 -8.66 -4.78 11.04
CA LEU A 29 -7.49 -5.10 11.88
C LEU A 29 -6.37 -4.08 11.67
N GLN A 30 -6.20 -3.58 10.43
CA GLN A 30 -5.23 -2.51 10.13
C GLN A 30 -5.58 -1.21 10.87
N ALA A 31 -6.86 -0.81 10.86
CA ALA A 31 -7.32 0.38 11.55
C ALA A 31 -7.21 0.25 13.08
N ILE A 32 -7.50 -0.93 13.64
CA ILE A 32 -7.31 -1.21 15.09
C ILE A 32 -5.83 -1.12 15.47
N SER A 33 -4.94 -1.73 14.68
CA SER A 33 -3.49 -1.66 14.90
C SER A 33 -3.00 -0.21 14.90
N MET A 34 -3.49 0.61 13.97
CA MET A 34 -3.16 2.04 13.90
C MET A 34 -3.62 2.79 15.16
N CYS A 35 -4.86 2.58 15.62
CA CYS A 35 -5.35 3.21 16.84
C CYS A 35 -4.49 2.80 18.05
N ALA A 36 -4.08 1.53 18.13
CA ALA A 36 -3.21 1.04 19.20
C ALA A 36 -1.79 1.64 19.13
N GLU A 37 -1.20 1.74 17.92
CA GLU A 37 0.14 2.34 17.71
C GLU A 37 0.19 3.83 18.10
N GLU A 38 -0.89 4.56 17.84
CA GLU A 38 -1.05 5.98 18.14
C GLU A 38 -1.67 6.23 19.53
N ASN A 39 -2.01 5.18 20.28
CA ASN A 39 -2.66 5.23 21.60
C ASN A 39 -3.98 6.05 21.60
N LEU A 40 -4.82 5.82 20.59
CA LEU A 40 -6.10 6.48 20.40
C LEU A 40 -7.29 5.56 20.70
N PRO A 41 -8.43 6.11 21.18
CA PRO A 41 -9.66 5.35 21.27
C PRO A 41 -10.13 4.92 19.87
N LEU A 42 -10.78 3.75 19.79
CA LEU A 42 -11.37 3.29 18.54
C LEU A 42 -12.51 4.23 18.12
N PRO A 43 -12.54 4.71 16.87
CA PRO A 43 -13.70 5.43 16.34
C PRO A 43 -14.96 4.57 16.38
N GLN A 44 -16.13 5.20 16.52
CA GLN A 44 -17.41 4.51 16.63
C GLN A 44 -17.65 3.49 15.50
N TRP A 45 -17.41 3.88 14.25
CA TRP A 45 -17.61 2.99 13.09
C TRP A 45 -16.75 1.72 13.20
N LEU A 46 -15.51 1.87 13.69
CA LEU A 46 -14.55 0.77 13.79
C LEU A 46 -14.93 -0.18 14.93
N ALA A 47 -15.33 0.36 16.07
CA ALA A 47 -15.81 -0.42 17.20
C ALA A 47 -17.07 -1.21 16.84
N GLU A 48 -18.03 -0.58 16.16
CA GLU A 48 -19.26 -1.24 15.71
C GLU A 48 -18.99 -2.33 14.66
N ALA A 49 -18.12 -2.06 13.69
CA ALA A 49 -17.78 -3.02 12.65
C ALA A 49 -17.04 -4.23 13.24
N PHE A 50 -16.05 -4.00 14.10
CA PHE A 50 -15.32 -5.08 14.78
C PHE A 50 -16.26 -5.92 15.64
N ARG A 51 -17.13 -5.29 16.44
CA ARG A 51 -18.12 -6.00 17.25
C ARG A 51 -19.03 -6.87 16.38
N LYS A 52 -19.60 -6.33 15.30
CA LYS A 52 -20.46 -7.10 14.37
C LYS A 52 -19.73 -8.30 13.76
N SER A 53 -18.47 -8.12 13.36
CA SER A 53 -17.63 -9.20 12.82
C SER A 53 -17.39 -10.32 13.85
N MET A 54 -17.08 -9.95 15.10
CA MET A 54 -16.87 -10.91 16.18
C MET A 54 -18.17 -11.59 16.64
N ASP A 55 -19.28 -10.85 16.70
CA ASP A 55 -20.61 -11.40 17.01
C ASP A 55 -21.00 -12.48 15.99
N ASN A 56 -20.68 -12.28 14.71
CA ASN A 56 -20.93 -13.27 13.67
C ASN A 56 -20.03 -14.52 13.80
N PHE A 57 -18.78 -14.35 14.23
CA PHE A 57 -17.86 -15.45 14.47
C PHE A 57 -18.24 -16.31 15.68
N LEU A 58 -18.67 -15.66 16.76
CA LEU A 58 -19.00 -16.33 18.02
C LEU A 58 -20.38 -16.99 18.01
N GLN A 59 -21.20 -16.73 16.99
CA GLN A 59 -22.52 -17.33 16.85
C GLN A 59 -22.46 -18.72 16.21
N PRO A 60 -23.02 -19.76 16.85
CA PRO A 60 -23.10 -21.10 16.28
C PRO A 60 -23.78 -21.11 14.90
N GLY A 61 -23.18 -21.80 13.93
CA GLY A 61 -23.76 -21.99 12.58
C GLY A 61 -23.57 -20.82 11.61
N LYS A 62 -22.77 -19.81 11.96
CA LYS A 62 -22.40 -18.71 11.05
C LYS A 62 -21.01 -18.92 10.43
N VAL A 63 -20.01 -18.22 10.94
CA VAL A 63 -18.66 -18.19 10.38
C VAL A 63 -17.78 -19.17 11.16
N HIS A 64 -16.98 -19.97 10.46
CA HIS A 64 -16.27 -21.10 11.08
C HIS A 64 -14.78 -20.82 11.32
N SER A 65 -14.25 -19.72 10.81
CA SER A 65 -12.86 -19.32 11.02
C SER A 65 -12.67 -17.81 11.07
N LEU A 66 -11.61 -17.34 11.73
CA LEU A 66 -11.23 -15.92 11.70
C LEU A 66 -10.80 -15.46 10.30
N ASP A 67 -10.31 -16.38 9.47
CA ASP A 67 -9.93 -16.09 8.07
C ASP A 67 -11.15 -15.70 7.23
N GLU A 68 -12.31 -16.27 7.51
CA GLU A 68 -13.60 -15.91 6.90
C GLU A 68 -14.17 -14.58 7.43
N VAL A 69 -13.76 -14.18 8.64
CA VAL A 69 -14.15 -12.91 9.26
C VAL A 69 -13.30 -11.76 8.73
N PHE A 70 -11.98 -11.97 8.65
CA PHE A 70 -10.98 -10.97 8.28
C PHE A 70 -10.30 -11.34 6.96
N THR A 71 -11.03 -11.12 5.88
CA THR A 71 -10.66 -11.50 4.53
C THR A 71 -10.30 -10.27 3.68
N ALA A 72 -9.44 -10.47 2.70
CA ALA A 72 -9.22 -9.55 1.59
C ALA A 72 -9.00 -10.37 0.33
N ALA A 73 -9.45 -9.86 -0.83
CA ALA A 73 -9.23 -10.54 -2.11
C ALA A 73 -7.74 -10.79 -2.44
N ASN A 74 -6.83 -10.04 -1.81
CA ASN A 74 -5.39 -10.09 -2.04
C ASN A 74 -4.58 -10.44 -0.76
N ILE A 75 -5.09 -11.30 0.13
CA ILE A 75 -4.30 -11.75 1.29
C ILE A 75 -3.04 -12.49 0.78
N PRO A 76 -1.85 -12.23 1.36
CA PRO A 76 -0.67 -13.05 1.11
C PRO A 76 -1.00 -14.51 1.41
N THR A 77 -0.97 -15.35 0.38
CA THR A 77 -1.39 -16.76 0.44
C THR A 77 -0.88 -17.50 1.68
N ASN A 78 -1.66 -18.45 2.21
CA ASN A 78 -1.34 -19.29 3.38
C ASN A 78 -0.05 -20.15 3.25
N SER A 79 0.69 -20.05 2.14
CA SER A 79 1.99 -20.68 1.98
C SER A 79 3.08 -19.75 2.53
N PRO A 80 3.84 -20.17 3.57
CA PRO A 80 4.93 -19.37 4.14
C PRO A 80 5.95 -18.92 3.09
N LYS A 81 6.21 -19.77 2.09
CA LYS A 81 7.13 -19.49 0.98
C LYS A 81 6.64 -18.31 0.12
N LYS A 82 5.34 -18.28 -0.21
CA LYS A 82 4.75 -17.21 -1.01
C LYS A 82 4.62 -15.90 -0.21
N ALA A 83 4.30 -15.97 1.08
CA ALA A 83 4.30 -14.81 1.97
C ALA A 83 5.71 -14.19 2.10
N ALA A 84 6.74 -15.01 2.26
CA ALA A 84 8.13 -14.56 2.28
C ALA A 84 8.54 -13.89 0.94
N ALA A 85 8.17 -14.50 -0.19
CA ALA A 85 8.43 -13.92 -1.51
C ALA A 85 7.71 -12.57 -1.70
N ALA A 86 6.44 -12.46 -1.29
CA ALA A 86 5.71 -11.21 -1.35
C ALA A 86 6.38 -10.11 -0.52
N ARG A 87 6.85 -10.43 0.70
CA ARG A 87 7.59 -9.49 1.54
C ARG A 87 8.87 -8.99 0.86
N LEU A 88 9.64 -9.90 0.25
CA LEU A 88 10.84 -9.54 -0.50
C LEU A 88 10.51 -8.66 -1.72
N ASP A 89 9.45 -8.99 -2.45
CA ASP A 89 8.94 -8.19 -3.58
C ASP A 89 8.57 -6.77 -3.14
N TRP A 90 7.91 -6.60 -1.98
CA TRP A 90 7.60 -5.28 -1.42
C TRP A 90 8.84 -4.48 -1.05
N GLN A 91 9.82 -5.10 -0.39
CA GLN A 91 11.07 -4.45 -0.02
C GLN A 91 11.88 -4.04 -1.25
N LEU A 92 11.99 -4.94 -2.22
CA LEU A 92 12.70 -4.69 -3.47
C LEU A 92 11.99 -3.61 -4.28
N GLY A 93 10.66 -3.67 -4.39
CA GLY A 93 9.85 -2.66 -5.08
C GLY A 93 10.00 -1.28 -4.47
N GLY A 94 9.95 -1.17 -3.14
CA GLY A 94 10.16 0.10 -2.43
C GLY A 94 11.55 0.69 -2.68
N LYS A 95 12.58 -0.17 -2.66
CA LYS A 95 13.97 0.24 -2.93
C LYS A 95 14.15 0.73 -4.38
N ILE A 96 13.67 -0.03 -5.36
CA ILE A 96 13.76 0.38 -6.77
C ILE A 96 12.97 1.67 -6.98
N TRP A 97 11.78 1.80 -6.41
CA TRP A 97 10.96 3.00 -6.53
C TRP A 97 11.66 4.24 -5.99
N HIS A 98 12.31 4.13 -4.82
CA HIS A 98 13.12 5.21 -4.24
C HIS A 98 14.28 5.60 -5.16
N ASP A 99 15.09 4.62 -5.60
CA ASP A 99 16.27 4.87 -6.43
C ASP A 99 15.87 5.41 -7.83
N VAL A 100 14.67 5.09 -8.33
CA VAL A 100 14.11 5.70 -9.55
C VAL A 100 13.71 7.16 -9.31
N TRP A 101 13.10 7.47 -8.18
CA TRP A 101 12.79 8.86 -7.81
C TRP A 101 14.05 9.71 -7.70
N ASP A 102 15.09 9.21 -7.04
CA ASP A 102 16.38 9.89 -6.92
C ASP A 102 16.99 10.17 -8.29
N ALA A 103 16.97 9.19 -9.19
CA ALA A 103 17.47 9.37 -10.56
C ALA A 103 16.68 10.44 -11.33
N VAL A 104 15.34 10.43 -11.21
CA VAL A 104 14.47 11.42 -11.86
C VAL A 104 14.66 12.82 -11.29
N LEU A 105 14.86 12.95 -9.99
CA LEU A 105 15.11 14.26 -9.36
C LEU A 105 16.50 14.81 -9.73
N ALA A 106 17.50 13.94 -9.86
CA ALA A 106 18.86 14.32 -10.24
C ALA A 106 19.02 14.66 -11.73
N ASP A 107 18.18 14.09 -12.61
CA ASP A 107 18.27 14.27 -14.07
C ASP A 107 16.94 14.74 -14.66
N GLU A 108 16.89 16.01 -15.06
CA GLU A 108 15.68 16.61 -15.65
C GLU A 108 15.34 16.07 -17.04
N THR A 109 16.29 15.44 -17.73
CA THR A 109 16.06 14.85 -19.06
C THR A 109 15.23 13.57 -18.98
N LEU A 110 15.12 12.96 -17.79
CA LEU A 110 14.25 11.82 -17.54
C LEU A 110 12.79 12.27 -17.47
N VAL A 111 12.10 12.13 -18.61
CA VAL A 111 10.68 12.51 -18.80
C VAL A 111 9.74 11.31 -19.01
N SER A 112 10.27 10.10 -18.97
CA SER A 112 9.48 8.88 -19.14
C SER A 112 9.77 7.88 -18.04
N PHE A 113 8.71 7.22 -17.55
CA PHE A 113 8.81 6.20 -16.52
C PHE A 113 9.72 5.05 -16.97
N ASP A 114 9.55 4.63 -18.22
CA ASP A 114 10.31 3.53 -18.80
C ASP A 114 11.81 3.87 -18.96
N GLY A 115 12.12 5.11 -19.34
CA GLY A 115 13.48 5.62 -19.40
C GLY A 115 14.12 5.72 -18.02
N ALA A 116 13.40 6.24 -17.03
CA ALA A 116 13.86 6.35 -15.65
C ALA A 116 14.19 4.97 -15.05
N VAL A 117 13.28 3.99 -15.19
CA VAL A 117 13.53 2.61 -14.72
C VAL A 117 14.73 2.00 -15.43
N SER A 118 14.86 2.19 -16.74
CA SER A 118 16.01 1.66 -17.49
C SER A 118 17.33 2.26 -17.00
N ARG A 119 17.34 3.56 -16.72
CA ARG A 119 18.51 4.27 -16.22
C ARG A 119 18.91 3.76 -14.84
N THR A 120 17.95 3.60 -13.93
CA THR A 120 18.20 3.10 -12.58
C THR A 120 18.73 1.66 -12.58
N LEU A 121 18.16 0.78 -13.42
CA LEU A 121 18.65 -0.60 -13.56
C LEU A 121 20.02 -0.71 -14.24
N ALA A 122 20.38 0.26 -15.09
CA ALA A 122 21.73 0.34 -15.66
C ALA A 122 22.77 0.83 -14.63
N ALA A 123 22.35 1.67 -13.68
CA ALA A 123 23.23 2.22 -12.64
C ALA A 123 23.50 1.23 -11.49
N ARG A 124 22.57 0.31 -11.22
CA ARG A 124 22.65 -0.63 -10.11
C ARG A 124 21.95 -1.94 -10.44
N ASP A 125 22.55 -3.06 -10.05
CA ASP A 125 21.92 -4.37 -10.14
C ASP A 125 20.97 -4.61 -8.94
N TYR A 126 19.77 -5.07 -9.25
CA TYR A 126 18.71 -5.42 -8.31
C TYR A 126 18.30 -6.90 -8.40
N GLY A 127 18.96 -7.69 -9.26
CA GLY A 127 18.63 -9.09 -9.48
C GLY A 127 17.29 -9.33 -10.20
N VAL A 128 16.71 -8.28 -10.80
CA VAL A 128 15.43 -8.36 -11.53
C VAL A 128 15.49 -7.62 -12.85
N GLY A 129 14.87 -8.19 -13.87
CA GLY A 129 14.72 -7.53 -15.16
C GLY A 129 13.71 -6.37 -15.13
N LYS A 130 13.79 -5.51 -16.15
CA LYS A 130 12.94 -4.31 -16.30
C LYS A 130 11.44 -4.57 -16.14
N THR A 131 10.92 -5.66 -16.72
CA THR A 131 9.50 -6.01 -16.63
C THR A 131 9.06 -6.25 -15.18
N LYS A 132 9.84 -7.02 -14.41
CA LYS A 132 9.55 -7.29 -13.00
C LYS A 132 9.73 -6.02 -12.16
N ALA A 133 10.78 -5.23 -12.40
CA ALA A 133 10.98 -3.96 -11.71
C ALA A 133 9.79 -3.00 -11.88
N LYS A 134 9.28 -2.85 -13.11
CA LYS A 134 8.08 -2.04 -13.39
C LYS A 134 6.84 -2.55 -12.66
N ALA A 135 6.64 -3.86 -12.63
CA ALA A 135 5.51 -4.46 -11.89
C ALA A 135 5.60 -4.20 -10.39
N LEU A 136 6.80 -4.32 -9.80
CA LEU A 136 7.04 -4.03 -8.39
C LEU A 136 6.83 -2.56 -8.05
N ILE A 137 7.33 -1.64 -8.88
CA ILE A 137 7.09 -0.21 -8.71
C ILE A 137 5.59 0.10 -8.81
N GLY A 138 4.89 -0.46 -9.81
CA GLY A 138 3.45 -0.24 -9.98
C GLY A 138 2.63 -0.72 -8.78
N MET A 139 3.06 -1.80 -8.11
CA MET A 139 2.47 -2.25 -6.85
C MET A 139 2.63 -1.20 -5.74
N ILE A 140 3.81 -0.59 -5.61
CA ILE A 140 4.06 0.51 -4.65
C ILE A 140 3.20 1.72 -4.99
N GLU A 141 3.23 2.20 -6.24
CA GLU A 141 2.47 3.37 -6.67
C GLU A 141 0.96 3.19 -6.45
N LYS A 142 0.42 2.01 -6.78
CA LYS A 142 -0.99 1.70 -6.56
C LYS A 142 -1.33 1.80 -5.08
N SER A 143 -0.53 1.17 -4.21
CA SER A 143 -0.77 1.19 -2.77
C SER A 143 -0.66 2.60 -2.20
N GLN A 144 0.30 3.40 -2.65
CA GLN A 144 0.45 4.78 -2.20
C GLN A 144 -0.67 5.69 -2.70
N SER A 145 -1.18 5.47 -3.92
CA SER A 145 -2.26 6.29 -4.50
C SER A 145 -3.58 6.22 -3.73
N GLU A 146 -3.73 5.23 -2.86
CA GLU A 146 -4.89 5.12 -1.96
C GLU A 146 -4.74 6.01 -0.72
N PHE A 147 -3.51 6.36 -0.35
CA PHE A 147 -3.18 7.20 0.82
C PHE A 147 -2.72 8.62 0.43
N LEU A 148 -2.25 8.81 -0.79
CA LEU A 148 -1.77 10.08 -1.34
C LEU A 148 -2.72 10.52 -2.47
N ASN A 149 -2.86 11.82 -2.68
CA ASN A 149 -3.60 12.33 -3.85
C ASN A 149 -2.99 11.74 -5.14
N LYS A 150 -3.83 11.37 -6.13
CA LYS A 150 -3.42 10.73 -7.41
C LYS A 150 -2.27 11.45 -8.13
N ASP A 151 -2.13 12.74 -7.89
CA ASP A 151 -1.07 13.62 -8.41
C ASP A 151 0.33 13.35 -7.85
N ALA A 152 0.47 12.56 -6.79
CA ALA A 152 1.74 12.28 -6.10
C ALA A 152 2.51 11.07 -6.66
N SER A 153 1.96 10.36 -7.66
CA SER A 153 2.68 9.24 -8.31
C SER A 153 3.85 9.74 -9.17
N LEU A 154 4.90 8.92 -9.30
CA LEU A 154 6.03 9.20 -10.19
C LEU A 154 5.54 9.31 -11.64
N SER A 155 4.59 8.47 -12.02
CA SER A 155 3.97 8.49 -13.35
C SER A 155 3.26 9.83 -13.63
N ALA A 156 2.51 10.37 -12.66
CA ALA A 156 1.88 11.69 -12.79
C ALA A 156 2.91 12.83 -12.80
N PHE A 157 3.95 12.75 -11.97
CA PHE A 157 5.05 13.71 -11.93
C PHE A 157 5.76 13.81 -13.29
N LEU A 158 6.17 12.69 -13.87
CA LEU A 158 6.86 12.64 -15.15
C LEU A 158 5.97 13.14 -16.30
N THR A 159 4.65 12.87 -16.23
CA THR A 159 3.69 13.40 -17.21
C THR A 159 3.61 14.92 -17.14
N LYS A 160 3.58 15.50 -15.94
CA LYS A 160 3.61 16.96 -15.76
C LYS A 160 4.94 17.56 -16.23
N ARG A 161 6.08 16.92 -15.91
CA ARG A 161 7.40 17.36 -16.38
C ARG A 161 7.47 17.38 -17.91
N ARG A 162 7.03 16.31 -18.57
CA ARG A 162 7.01 16.24 -20.04
C ARG A 162 6.24 17.40 -20.66
N LYS A 163 5.06 17.72 -20.14
CA LYS A 163 4.22 18.83 -20.64
C LYS A 163 4.86 20.21 -20.48
N ARG A 164 5.85 20.39 -19.60
CA ARG A 164 6.55 21.67 -19.43
C ARG A 164 7.72 21.84 -20.41
N MET A 165 8.19 20.75 -21.00
CA MET A 165 9.32 20.75 -21.94
C MET A 165 8.87 20.79 -23.40
N THR A 166 7.58 20.55 -23.66
CA THR A 166 6.92 20.75 -24.95
C THR A 166 6.29 22.13 -25.02
#